data_AF-A0A7V7WTE4-F1
#
_entry.id   AF-A0A7V7WTE4-F1
#
_cell.length_a   1.000
_cell.length_b   1.000
_cell.length_c   1.000
_cell.angle_alpha   90.00
_cell.angle_beta   90.00
_cell.angle_gamma   90.00
#
_symmetry.space_group_name_H-M   'P 1'
#
loop_
_entity.id
_entity.type
_entity.pdbx_description
1 polymer ?
#
loop_
_entity_poly.entity_id
_entity_poly.type
_entity_poly.pdbx_seq_one_letter_code
_entity_poly.pdbx_strand_id
1 'polypeptide(L)'
;MPTPAPTPATPASHGVGPLPLTADQLLRSQQTTLSRLVATGAIADSRAGLVISSNIGMLGALAASVPSSLLHTASPWLWWLLGLTAAACVASVAMAALAAFPRPGTQPGSLVFFGSIASMEPAAYFERLLAVPQIEFSHDLADQCHRVAVLAAMKFRWVRRAMATMIAAALPWLACLELLGRLRLQ
;
A
#
# COMPACT_ATOMS: atom_id res chain seq x y z
N MET A 1 75.64 1.88 15.88
CA MET A 1 74.29 1.47 16.34
C MET A 1 73.68 0.59 15.27
N PRO A 2 73.38 -0.69 15.55
CA PRO A 2 72.75 -1.58 14.59
C PRO A 2 71.24 -1.28 14.49
N THR A 3 70.75 -1.13 13.26
CA THR A 3 69.32 -0.97 12.93
C THR A 3 68.51 -2.20 13.32
N PRO A 4 67.32 -2.04 13.94
CA PRO A 4 66.46 -3.18 14.29
C PRO A 4 65.88 -3.83 13.02
N ALA A 5 65.83 -5.16 13.03
CA ALA A 5 65.26 -5.96 11.94
C ALA A 5 63.75 -5.71 11.77
N PRO A 6 63.20 -5.78 10.55
CA PRO A 6 61.77 -5.61 10.31
C PRO A 6 60.97 -6.75 10.94
N THR A 7 60.00 -6.38 11.77
CA THR A 7 59.01 -7.27 12.37
C THR A 7 58.24 -8.01 11.28
N PRO A 8 58.03 -9.35 11.39
CA PRO A 8 57.22 -10.07 10.41
C PRO A 8 55.79 -9.54 10.43
N ALA A 9 55.31 -9.14 9.26
CA ALA A 9 53.93 -8.70 9.07
C ALA A 9 52.98 -9.85 9.44
N THR A 10 52.12 -9.61 10.42
CA THR A 10 50.96 -10.46 10.72
C THR A 10 50.17 -10.64 9.43
N PRO A 11 49.90 -11.87 8.96
CA PRO A 11 49.06 -12.05 7.78
C PRO A 11 47.70 -11.44 8.07
N ALA A 12 47.30 -10.49 7.22
CA ALA A 12 45.98 -9.89 7.25
C ALA A 12 44.95 -11.02 7.27
N SER A 13 44.15 -11.09 8.33
CA SER A 13 42.95 -11.90 8.36
C SER A 13 42.05 -11.38 7.24
N HIS A 14 42.06 -12.09 6.11
CA HIS A 14 41.00 -11.98 5.13
C HIS A 14 39.72 -12.34 5.87
N GLY A 15 39.00 -11.31 6.31
CA GLY A 15 37.68 -11.44 6.89
C GLY A 15 36.83 -12.20 5.90
N VAL A 16 36.55 -13.46 6.23
CA VAL A 16 35.52 -14.25 5.58
C VAL A 16 34.25 -13.43 5.75
N GLY A 17 33.85 -12.72 4.68
CA GLY A 17 32.53 -12.09 4.65
C GLY A 17 31.48 -13.14 5.00
N PRO A 18 30.33 -12.75 5.58
CA PRO A 18 29.32 -13.71 6.00
C PRO A 18 29.02 -14.68 4.85
N LEU A 19 29.18 -15.98 5.14
CA LEU A 19 28.95 -17.05 4.17
C LEU A 19 27.58 -16.85 3.51
N PRO A 20 27.45 -17.14 2.20
CA PRO A 20 26.16 -17.10 1.53
C PRO A 20 25.16 -17.98 2.27
N LEU A 21 23.91 -17.52 2.35
CA LEU A 21 22.82 -18.25 3.03
C LEU A 21 22.69 -19.65 2.43
N THR A 22 22.43 -20.65 3.28
CA THR A 22 22.07 -21.99 2.80
C THR A 22 20.74 -21.94 2.05
N ALA A 23 20.48 -22.91 1.17
CA ALA A 23 19.22 -22.97 0.40
C ALA A 23 17.98 -22.92 1.33
N ASP A 24 18.03 -23.63 2.45
CA ASP A 24 16.95 -23.64 3.44
C ASP A 24 16.80 -22.30 4.17
N GLN A 25 17.90 -21.64 4.51
CA GLN A 25 17.88 -20.30 5.12
C GLN A 25 17.31 -19.27 4.14
N LEU A 26 17.69 -19.34 2.87
CA LEU A 26 17.22 -18.46 1.82
C LEU A 26 15.70 -18.64 1.60
N LEU A 27 15.22 -19.88 1.49
CA LEU A 27 13.78 -20.18 1.39
C LEU A 27 12.99 -19.63 2.58
N ARG A 28 13.44 -19.88 3.82
CA ARG A 28 12.78 -19.35 5.02
C ARG A 28 12.75 -17.82 5.03
N SER A 29 13.84 -17.19 4.60
CA SER A 29 13.92 -15.72 4.52
C SER A 29 12.93 -15.14 3.50
N GLN A 30 12.75 -15.82 2.36
CA GLN A 30 11.79 -15.43 1.32
C GLN A 30 10.35 -15.62 1.81
N GLN A 31 10.02 -16.75 2.43
CA GLN A 31 8.69 -16.99 3.02
C GLN A 31 8.33 -15.93 4.07
N THR A 32 9.30 -15.58 4.93
CA THR A 32 9.14 -14.53 5.94
C THR A 32 8.95 -13.16 5.30
N THR A 33 9.66 -12.87 4.22
CA THR A 33 9.52 -11.60 3.50
C THR A 33 8.17 -11.51 2.81
N LEU A 34 7.75 -12.57 2.12
CA LEU A 34 6.45 -12.64 1.46
C LEU A 34 5.30 -12.44 2.46
N SER A 35 5.33 -13.12 3.62
CA SER A 35 4.29 -12.97 4.64
C SER A 35 4.20 -11.54 5.18
N ARG A 36 5.36 -10.89 5.39
CA ARG A 36 5.41 -9.46 5.78
C ARG A 36 4.85 -8.55 4.70
N LEU A 37 5.15 -8.81 3.43
CA LEU A 37 4.66 -8.00 2.31
C LEU A 37 3.14 -8.13 2.15
N VAL A 38 2.59 -9.34 2.28
CA VAL A 38 1.15 -9.58 2.27
C VAL A 38 0.47 -8.87 3.43
N ALA A 39 1.01 -8.98 4.65
CA ALA A 39 0.50 -8.27 5.82
C ALA A 39 0.54 -6.73 5.64
N THR A 40 1.61 -6.23 5.03
CA THR A 40 1.76 -4.81 4.68
C THR A 40 0.69 -4.37 3.68
N GLY A 41 0.33 -5.22 2.72
CA GLY A 41 -0.81 -4.99 1.81
C GLY A 41 -2.13 -4.81 2.56
N ALA A 42 -2.42 -5.67 3.55
CA ALA A 42 -3.62 -5.56 4.37
C ALA A 42 -3.68 -4.24 5.19
N ILE A 43 -2.53 -3.75 5.66
CA ILE A 43 -2.43 -2.44 6.33
C ILE A 43 -2.77 -1.29 5.36
N ALA A 44 -2.38 -1.40 4.08
CA ALA A 44 -2.75 -0.40 3.09
C ALA A 44 -4.28 -0.42 2.84
N ASP A 45 -4.88 -1.61 2.75
CA ASP A 45 -6.31 -1.77 2.50
C ASP A 45 -7.16 -1.23 3.67
N SER A 46 -6.74 -1.45 4.92
CA SER A 46 -7.43 -0.89 6.10
C SER A 46 -7.37 0.64 6.13
N ARG A 47 -6.22 1.23 5.77
CA ARG A 47 -6.08 2.70 5.65
C ARG A 47 -6.91 3.26 4.50
N ALA A 48 -7.00 2.57 3.38
CA ALA A 48 -7.89 2.97 2.29
C ALA A 48 -9.36 2.96 2.74
N GLY A 49 -9.78 1.91 3.46
CA GLY A 49 -11.13 1.81 4.04
C GLY A 49 -11.46 2.97 4.99
N LEU A 50 -10.50 3.35 5.85
CA LEU A 50 -10.64 4.52 6.73
C LEU A 50 -10.83 5.83 5.94
N VAL A 51 -10.03 6.06 4.90
CA VAL A 51 -10.15 7.26 4.06
C VAL A 51 -11.51 7.33 3.37
N ILE A 52 -12.00 6.20 2.87
CA ILE A 52 -13.30 6.13 2.19
C ILE A 52 -14.43 6.46 3.17
N SER A 53 -14.47 5.81 4.33
CA SER A 53 -15.54 6.01 5.31
C SER A 53 -15.54 7.43 5.88
N SER A 54 -14.37 8.01 6.17
CA SER A 54 -14.26 9.39 6.64
C SER A 54 -14.76 10.41 5.61
N ASN A 55 -14.35 10.28 4.33
CA ASN A 55 -14.83 11.19 3.29
C ASN A 55 -16.34 11.06 3.03
N ILE A 56 -16.91 9.85 3.10
CA ILE A 56 -18.37 9.65 3.01
C ILE A 56 -19.08 10.35 4.18
N GLY A 57 -18.55 10.22 5.41
CA GLY A 57 -19.08 10.92 6.57
C GLY A 57 -19.03 12.44 6.42
N MET A 58 -17.92 12.97 5.91
CA MET A 58 -17.76 14.40 5.63
C MET A 58 -18.77 14.90 4.59
N LEU A 59 -18.94 14.18 3.48
CA LEU A 59 -19.92 14.52 2.43
C LEU A 59 -21.36 14.45 2.96
N GLY A 60 -21.69 13.43 3.74
CA GLY A 60 -23.00 13.27 4.36
C GLY A 60 -23.32 14.41 5.33
N ALA A 61 -22.35 14.80 6.17
CA ALA A 61 -22.50 15.93 7.09
C ALA A 61 -22.71 17.26 6.36
N LEU A 62 -21.99 17.51 5.25
CA LEU A 62 -22.23 18.68 4.42
C LEU A 62 -23.64 18.66 3.82
N ALA A 63 -24.04 17.54 3.21
CA ALA A 63 -25.35 17.41 2.59
C ALA A 63 -26.49 17.63 3.61
N ALA A 64 -26.35 17.09 4.82
CA ALA A 64 -27.33 17.27 5.90
C ALA A 64 -27.37 18.70 6.45
N SER A 65 -26.29 19.47 6.29
CA SER A 65 -26.17 20.81 6.85
C SER A 65 -26.70 21.91 5.93
N VAL A 66 -27.01 21.62 4.65
CA VAL A 66 -27.51 22.61 3.69
C VAL A 66 -29.02 22.83 3.89
N PRO A 67 -29.48 23.98 4.44
CA PRO A 67 -30.90 24.33 4.49
C PRO A 67 -31.47 24.65 3.11
N SER A 68 -32.77 24.38 2.92
CA SER A 68 -33.50 24.69 1.68
C SER A 68 -33.56 26.19 1.37
N SER A 69 -33.53 27.05 2.39
CA SER A 69 -33.48 28.51 2.24
C SER A 69 -32.18 29.04 1.62
N LEU A 70 -31.06 28.30 1.71
CA LEU A 70 -29.80 28.71 1.11
C LEU A 70 -29.76 28.50 -0.40
N LEU A 71 -30.65 27.70 -0.98
CA LEU A 71 -30.68 27.46 -2.42
C LEU A 71 -30.91 28.74 -3.24
N HIS A 72 -31.58 29.73 -2.66
CA HIS A 72 -31.91 30.99 -3.32
C HIS A 72 -31.14 32.21 -2.79
N THR A 73 -30.61 32.14 -1.57
CA THR A 73 -30.04 33.30 -0.87
C THR A 73 -28.52 33.21 -0.69
N ALA A 74 -27.91 32.05 -0.95
CA ALA A 74 -26.48 31.84 -0.74
C ALA A 74 -25.62 32.64 -1.72
N SER A 75 -24.56 33.24 -1.21
CA SER A 75 -23.50 33.86 -2.02
C SER A 75 -22.84 32.81 -2.94
N PRO A 76 -22.51 33.16 -4.20
CA PRO A 76 -21.83 32.24 -5.12
C PRO A 76 -20.50 31.71 -4.58
N TRP A 77 -19.84 32.47 -3.69
CA TRP A 77 -18.62 32.02 -3.01
C TRP A 77 -18.81 30.75 -2.18
N LEU A 78 -19.97 30.62 -1.50
CA LEU A 78 -20.26 29.45 -0.68
C LEU A 78 -20.37 28.19 -1.54
N TRP A 79 -21.03 28.29 -2.69
CA TRP A 79 -21.16 27.19 -3.64
C TRP A 79 -19.80 26.75 -4.20
N TRP A 80 -18.90 27.70 -4.47
CA TRP A 80 -17.52 27.38 -4.85
C TRP A 80 -16.77 26.61 -3.76
N LEU A 81 -16.86 27.05 -2.51
CA LEU A 81 -16.20 26.38 -1.39
C LEU A 81 -16.77 24.97 -1.15
N LEU A 82 -18.09 24.82 -1.23
CA LEU A 82 -18.78 23.54 -1.08
C LEU A 82 -18.41 22.58 -2.21
N GLY A 83 -18.43 23.07 -3.46
CA GLY A 83 -18.03 22.31 -4.64
C GLY A 83 -16.56 21.87 -4.60
N LEU A 84 -15.65 22.77 -4.19
CA LEU A 84 -14.23 22.45 -4.02
C LEU A 84 -14.02 21.38 -2.94
N THR A 85 -14.70 21.51 -1.81
CA THR A 85 -14.61 20.54 -0.71
C THR A 85 -15.13 19.17 -1.16
N ALA A 86 -16.30 19.15 -1.81
CA ALA A 86 -16.90 17.91 -2.31
C ALA A 86 -16.00 17.24 -3.37
N ALA A 87 -15.44 18.02 -4.30
CA ALA A 87 -14.51 17.53 -5.30
C ALA A 87 -13.23 16.95 -4.68
N ALA A 88 -12.70 17.59 -3.64
CA ALA A 88 -11.53 17.10 -2.91
C ALA A 88 -11.82 15.77 -2.17
N CYS A 89 -12.98 15.65 -1.51
CA CYS A 89 -13.42 14.40 -0.89
C CYS A 89 -13.57 13.27 -1.93
N VAL A 90 -14.22 13.55 -3.07
CA VAL A 90 -14.40 12.57 -4.15
C VAL A 90 -13.07 12.16 -4.75
N ALA A 91 -12.15 13.12 -4.99
CA ALA A 91 -10.80 12.83 -5.46
C ALA A 91 -10.03 11.93 -4.47
N SER A 92 -10.15 12.21 -3.17
CA SER A 92 -9.55 11.37 -2.12
C SER A 92 -10.09 9.94 -2.13
N VAL A 93 -11.42 9.78 -2.23
CA VAL A 93 -12.08 8.48 -2.35
C VAL A 93 -11.62 7.75 -3.61
N ALA A 94 -11.54 8.43 -4.75
CA ALA A 94 -11.09 7.85 -6.00
C ALA A 94 -9.65 7.32 -5.90
N MET A 95 -8.74 8.09 -5.27
CA MET A 95 -7.36 7.64 -5.03
C MET A 95 -7.30 6.43 -4.09
N ALA A 96 -8.14 6.40 -3.04
CA ALA A 96 -8.23 5.25 -2.14
C ALA A 96 -8.78 4.00 -2.86
N ALA A 97 -9.77 4.18 -3.74
CA ALA A 97 -10.33 3.10 -4.56
C ALA A 97 -9.28 2.53 -5.55
N LEU A 98 -8.48 3.39 -6.19
CA LEU A 98 -7.36 2.96 -7.04
C LEU A 98 -6.31 2.16 -6.26
N ALA A 99 -6.14 2.42 -4.96
CA ALA A 99 -5.29 1.62 -4.10
C ALA A 99 -5.89 0.25 -3.74
N ALA A 100 -7.21 0.18 -3.59
CA ALA A 100 -7.93 -1.05 -3.24
C ALA A 100 -8.02 -2.03 -4.42
N PHE A 101 -8.11 -1.52 -5.65
CA PHE A 101 -8.22 -2.32 -6.88
C PHE A 101 -6.98 -2.20 -7.77
N PRO A 102 -5.78 -2.58 -7.31
CA PRO A 102 -4.67 -2.67 -8.23
C PRO A 102 -4.92 -3.84 -9.19
N ARG A 103 -4.46 -3.73 -10.43
CA ARG A 103 -4.51 -4.83 -11.40
C ARG A 103 -3.28 -5.73 -11.18
N PRO A 104 -3.39 -6.88 -10.50
CA PRO A 104 -2.30 -7.84 -10.48
C PRO A 104 -2.08 -8.34 -11.91
N GLY A 105 -0.81 -8.42 -12.33
CA GLY A 105 -0.46 -9.17 -13.53
C GLY A 105 -0.76 -10.66 -13.33
N THR A 106 -1.09 -11.37 -14.40
CA THR A 106 -1.21 -12.83 -14.35
C THR A 106 0.17 -13.48 -14.38
N GLN A 107 0.31 -14.59 -13.65
CA GLN A 107 1.52 -15.41 -13.71
C GLN A 107 1.13 -16.88 -13.88
N PRO A 108 0.91 -17.32 -15.12
CA PRO A 108 0.56 -18.71 -15.39
C PRO A 108 1.70 -19.64 -14.96
N GLY A 109 1.36 -20.71 -14.23
CA GLY A 109 2.31 -21.77 -13.88
C GLY A 109 3.09 -21.59 -12.58
N SER A 110 2.94 -20.46 -11.87
CA SER A 110 3.51 -20.30 -10.53
C SER A 110 2.85 -21.26 -9.53
N LEU A 111 3.65 -21.89 -8.68
CA LEU A 111 3.20 -22.79 -7.61
C LEU A 111 2.96 -22.05 -6.29
N VAL A 112 3.34 -20.76 -6.22
CA VAL A 112 3.15 -19.90 -5.04
C VAL A 112 2.03 -18.88 -5.27
N PHE A 113 1.78 -18.46 -6.52
CA PHE A 113 0.74 -17.48 -6.81
C PHE A 113 -0.67 -18.05 -6.63
N PHE A 114 -1.47 -17.47 -5.73
CA PHE A 114 -2.84 -17.91 -5.48
C PHE A 114 -3.70 -17.97 -6.76
N GLY A 115 -3.55 -17.02 -7.69
CA GLY A 115 -4.33 -17.00 -8.93
C GLY A 115 -3.94 -18.13 -9.90
N SER A 116 -2.66 -18.52 -9.89
CA SER A 116 -2.17 -19.65 -10.68
C SER A 116 -2.64 -20.96 -10.07
N ILE A 117 -2.48 -21.13 -8.76
CA ILE A 117 -2.95 -22.31 -8.02
C ILE A 117 -4.45 -22.52 -8.22
N ALA A 118 -5.26 -21.45 -8.09
CA ALA A 118 -6.70 -21.50 -8.29
C ALA A 118 -7.12 -21.86 -9.72
N SER A 119 -6.24 -21.69 -10.70
CA SER A 119 -6.48 -22.06 -12.10
C SER A 119 -6.05 -23.49 -12.46
N MET A 120 -5.32 -24.18 -11.57
CA MET A 120 -4.89 -25.56 -11.77
C MET A 120 -5.89 -26.55 -11.19
N GLU A 121 -5.95 -27.76 -11.77
CA GLU A 121 -6.65 -28.88 -11.14
C GLU A 121 -5.92 -29.29 -9.84
N PRO A 122 -6.64 -29.62 -8.75
CA PRO A 122 -6.01 -29.99 -7.48
C PRO A 122 -4.97 -31.12 -7.58
N ALA A 123 -5.24 -32.16 -8.36
CA ALA A 123 -4.31 -33.27 -8.57
C ALA A 123 -3.05 -32.82 -9.32
N ALA A 124 -3.22 -32.05 -10.41
CA ALA A 124 -2.11 -31.52 -11.19
C ALA A 124 -1.22 -30.55 -10.39
N TYR A 125 -1.82 -29.75 -9.50
CA TYR A 125 -1.06 -28.89 -8.59
C TYR A 125 -0.21 -29.71 -7.61
N PHE A 126 -0.80 -30.74 -6.98
CA PHE A 126 -0.10 -31.60 -6.04
C PHE A 126 1.07 -32.36 -6.70
N GLU A 127 0.86 -32.92 -7.89
CA GLU A 127 1.91 -33.60 -8.65
C GLU A 127 3.05 -32.65 -9.02
N ARG A 128 2.74 -31.44 -9.50
CA ARG A 128 3.77 -30.43 -9.79
C ARG A 128 4.53 -30.01 -8.54
N LEU A 129 3.84 -29.88 -7.41
CA LEU A 129 4.48 -29.49 -6.15
C LEU A 129 5.44 -30.57 -5.64
N LEU A 130 5.16 -31.85 -5.87
CA LEU A 130 6.07 -32.95 -5.55
C LEU A 130 7.26 -33.04 -6.51
N ALA A 131 7.05 -32.71 -7.78
CA ALA A 131 8.06 -32.83 -8.83
C ALA A 131 9.01 -31.62 -8.93
N VAL A 132 8.64 -30.45 -8.38
CA VAL A 132 9.42 -29.21 -8.57
C VAL A 132 10.76 -29.26 -7.81
N PRO A 133 11.89 -28.99 -8.48
CA PRO A 133 13.17 -28.84 -7.81
C PRO A 133 13.16 -27.67 -6.81
N GLN A 134 13.87 -27.83 -5.69
CA GLN A 134 13.96 -26.78 -4.66
C GLN A 134 14.44 -25.43 -5.21
N ILE A 135 15.38 -25.45 -6.16
CA ILE A 135 15.90 -24.25 -6.83
C ILE A 135 14.80 -23.53 -7.61
N GLU A 136 14.01 -24.25 -8.41
CA GLU A 136 12.91 -23.67 -9.19
C GLU A 136 11.82 -23.10 -8.28
N PHE A 137 11.51 -23.81 -7.19
CA PHE A 137 10.57 -23.32 -6.18
C PHE A 137 11.07 -22.04 -5.50
N SER A 138 12.35 -21.98 -5.14
CA SER A 138 12.96 -20.77 -4.55
C SER A 138 12.96 -19.58 -5.51
N HIS A 139 13.08 -19.84 -6.81
CA HIS A 139 13.03 -18.80 -7.85
C HIS A 139 11.62 -18.25 -8.02
N ASP A 140 10.61 -19.13 -8.09
CA ASP A 140 9.20 -18.72 -8.12
C ASP A 140 8.83 -17.88 -6.88
N LEU A 141 9.29 -18.31 -5.70
CA LEU A 141 9.09 -17.56 -4.45
C LEU A 141 9.79 -16.19 -4.45
N ALA A 142 11.00 -16.09 -5.02
CA ALA A 142 11.71 -14.82 -5.16
C ALA A 142 10.95 -13.84 -6.08
N ASP A 143 10.45 -14.33 -7.22
CA ASP A 143 9.67 -13.51 -8.15
C ASP A 143 8.37 -13.02 -7.50
N GLN A 144 7.69 -13.87 -6.74
CA GLN A 144 6.53 -13.45 -5.96
C GLN A 144 6.86 -12.40 -4.91
N CYS A 145 7.97 -12.55 -4.18
CA CYS A 145 8.41 -11.51 -3.24
C CYS A 145 8.56 -10.15 -3.95
N HIS A 146 9.22 -10.13 -5.11
CA HIS A 146 9.42 -8.90 -5.86
C HIS A 146 8.10 -8.29 -6.34
N ARG A 147 7.23 -9.09 -6.96
CA ARG A 147 5.93 -8.63 -7.48
C ARG A 147 5.01 -8.11 -6.39
N VAL A 148 4.88 -8.84 -5.27
CA VAL A 148 4.08 -8.41 -4.13
C VAL A 148 4.66 -7.13 -3.51
N ALA A 149 5.99 -6.98 -3.47
CA ALA A 149 6.61 -5.73 -3.01
C ALA A 149 6.28 -4.54 -3.92
N VAL A 150 6.36 -4.71 -5.25
CA VAL A 150 5.97 -3.66 -6.22
C VAL A 150 4.51 -3.28 -6.06
N LEU A 151 3.63 -4.27 -5.90
CA LEU A 151 2.20 -4.06 -5.69
C LEU A 151 1.94 -3.30 -4.38
N ALA A 152 2.56 -3.73 -3.28
CA ALA A 152 2.45 -3.07 -1.98
C ALA A 152 2.95 -1.61 -2.07
N ALA A 153 4.11 -1.37 -2.68
CA ALA A 153 4.65 -0.02 -2.86
C ALA A 153 3.70 0.87 -3.68
N MET A 154 3.08 0.34 -4.73
CA MET A 154 2.07 1.07 -5.50
C MET A 154 0.82 1.39 -4.67
N LYS A 155 0.26 0.40 -3.94
CA LYS A 155 -0.87 0.63 -3.03
C LYS A 155 -0.57 1.73 -2.01
N PHE A 156 0.58 1.66 -1.34
CA PHE A 156 0.98 2.65 -0.34
C PHE A 156 1.11 4.06 -0.90
N ARG A 157 1.60 4.22 -2.14
CA ARG A 157 1.66 5.54 -2.78
C ARG A 157 0.26 6.15 -2.97
N TRP A 158 -0.69 5.37 -3.45
CA TRP A 158 -2.07 5.83 -3.63
C TRP A 158 -2.77 6.12 -2.30
N VAL A 159 -2.63 5.23 -1.31
CA VAL A 159 -3.17 5.47 0.05
C VAL A 159 -2.58 6.74 0.67
N ARG A 160 -1.27 6.96 0.54
CA ARG A 160 -0.63 8.19 1.06
C ARG A 160 -1.20 9.44 0.41
N ARG A 161 -1.39 9.43 -0.92
CA ARG A 161 -1.99 10.56 -1.64
C ARG A 161 -3.45 10.76 -1.22
N ALA A 162 -4.23 9.69 -1.09
CA ALA A 162 -5.60 9.73 -0.62
C ALA A 162 -5.71 10.35 0.78
N MET A 163 -4.88 9.90 1.73
CA MET A 163 -4.84 10.46 3.09
C MET A 163 -4.45 11.94 3.10
N ALA A 164 -3.43 12.33 2.33
CA ALA A 164 -3.02 13.74 2.24
C ALA A 164 -4.14 14.62 1.67
N THR A 165 -4.82 14.17 0.62
CA THR A 165 -5.97 14.89 0.05
C THR A 165 -7.16 14.97 1.00
N MET A 166 -7.43 13.93 1.80
CA MET A 166 -8.47 13.94 2.83
C MET A 166 -8.17 14.98 3.92
N ILE A 167 -6.93 15.01 4.42
CA ILE A 167 -6.51 16.00 5.44
C ILE A 167 -6.62 17.42 4.87
N ALA A 168 -6.21 17.63 3.62
CA ALA A 168 -6.37 18.92 2.96
C ALA A 168 -7.85 19.31 2.77
N ALA A 169 -8.74 18.34 2.50
CA ALA A 169 -10.18 18.55 2.37
C ALA A 169 -10.87 18.83 3.72
N ALA A 170 -10.31 18.36 4.84
CA ALA A 170 -10.89 18.56 6.17
C ALA A 170 -10.93 20.04 6.58
N LEU A 171 -9.94 20.85 6.16
CA LEU A 171 -9.88 22.28 6.47
C LEU A 171 -11.05 23.08 5.85
N PRO A 172 -11.27 23.07 4.52
CA PRO A 172 -12.41 23.76 3.92
C PRO A 172 -13.74 23.13 4.33
N TRP A 173 -13.78 21.84 4.65
CA TRP A 173 -14.97 21.19 5.20
C TRP A 173 -15.42 21.78 6.54
N LEU A 174 -14.50 21.97 7.50
CA LEU A 174 -14.80 22.63 8.76
C LEU A 174 -15.28 24.07 8.55
N ALA A 175 -14.64 24.81 7.63
CA ALA A 175 -15.05 26.16 7.29
C ALA A 175 -16.47 26.21 6.69
N CYS A 176 -16.81 25.26 5.83
CA CYS A 176 -18.18 25.11 5.31
C CYS A 176 -19.18 24.88 6.43
N LEU A 177 -18.91 23.95 7.36
CA LEU A 177 -19.85 23.66 8.46
C LEU A 177 -20.06 24.85 9.39
N GLU A 178 -19.01 25.57 9.74
CA GLU A 178 -19.09 26.78 10.56
C GLU A 178 -19.94 27.86 9.86
N LEU A 179 -19.69 28.08 8.56
CA LEU A 179 -20.41 29.09 7.78
C LEU A 179 -21.89 28.72 7.58
N LEU A 180 -22.18 27.46 7.26
CA LEU A 180 -23.56 26.94 7.18
C LEU A 180 -24.28 27.03 8.53
N GLY A 181 -23.58 26.71 9.63
CA GLY A 181 -24.11 26.83 10.98
C GLY A 181 -24.52 28.25 11.33
N ARG A 182 -23.68 29.24 11.01
CA ARG A 182 -24.01 30.67 11.20
C ARG A 182 -25.21 31.10 10.37
N LEU A 183 -25.28 30.69 9.10
CA LEU A 183 -26.39 31.02 8.21
C LEU A 183 -27.71 30.36 8.61
N ARG A 184 -27.66 29.25 9.37
CA ARG A 184 -28.85 28.56 9.87
C ARG A 184 -29.48 29.24 11.10
N LEU A 185 -28.69 29.99 11.86
CA LEU A 185 -29.11 30.67 13.08
C LEU A 185 -29.63 32.09 12.83
N GLN A 186 -29.48 32.61 11.61
CA GLN A 186 -30.02 33.90 11.15
C GLN A 186 -31.38 33.70 10.50
#